data_AF-A0A7D7LGB6-F1
#
_entry.id   AF-A0A7D7LGB6-F1
#
_cell.length_a   1.000
_cell.length_b   1.000
_cell.length_c   1.000
_cell.angle_alpha   90.00
_cell.angle_beta   90.00
_cell.angle_gamma   90.00
#
_symmetry.space_group_name_H-M   'P 1'
#
loop_
_entity.id
_entity.type
_entity.pdbx_description
1 polymer ?
#
loop_
_entity_poly.entity_id
_entity_poly.type
_entity_poly.pdbx_seq_one_letter_code
_entity_poly.pdbx_strand_id
1 'polypeptide(L)'
;MSKIRLEEIAKQRIESFAKLGKPHLYLAYHAAFPLALTPDLLYRLWVQFQRDIDDQVLGIPWVAVADLLVSSLCNEVGYELYEMDLTVRNLLLSRLQEDKKFGQQRINELSNFLLDYVRPKLESKDPDIKDFALTQQWTALAYTQPNKVAHELALEFENLNHKDTAGLVRIASLTEIFTEPLADFQPLLIYAGVMGKFARGNFEAAKDELRKVGKEGDVIQVAGVSLPIPEQIKPNQKKQTLIRRLFLKIPLARVASAARMIVTTLLSVGVGFGVYKWSTPCLADENKVLGVLCVLDPSIINQRISSGERTLFPDIKNSDRDRGIDSFKKRNYTEAAKHFEEAVKNNRNDPEVLIYQNNALTRQKGNPLTLAVV
;
A
#
# COMPACT_ATOMS: atom_id res chain seq x y z
N MET A 1 9.63 -16.27 -11.37
CA MET A 1 8.48 -17.20 -11.33
C MET A 1 7.46 -16.71 -12.36
N SER A 2 6.80 -17.57 -13.15
CA SER A 2 5.84 -17.10 -14.16
C SER A 2 4.55 -16.56 -13.51
N LYS A 3 3.90 -15.56 -14.13
CA LYS A 3 2.63 -14.97 -13.64
C LYS A 3 1.55 -16.03 -13.37
N ILE A 4 1.43 -16.99 -14.28
CA ILE A 4 0.49 -18.14 -14.18
C ILE A 4 0.72 -18.93 -12.89
N ARG A 5 1.98 -19.17 -12.52
CA ARG A 5 2.32 -19.92 -11.30
C ARG A 5 2.00 -19.13 -10.03
N LEU A 6 2.15 -17.80 -10.05
CA LEU A 6 1.79 -16.94 -8.91
C LEU A 6 0.27 -16.92 -8.70
N GLU A 7 -0.52 -16.81 -9.77
CA GLU A 7 -1.98 -16.87 -9.69
C GLU A 7 -2.47 -18.21 -9.15
N GLU A 8 -1.87 -19.33 -9.57
CA GLU A 8 -2.24 -20.66 -9.07
C GLU A 8 -1.94 -20.81 -7.56
N ILE A 9 -0.78 -20.33 -7.11
CA ILE A 9 -0.42 -20.32 -5.67
C ILE A 9 -1.42 -19.44 -4.89
N ALA A 10 -1.78 -18.28 -5.42
CA ALA A 10 -2.72 -17.38 -4.77
C ALA A 10 -4.12 -18.01 -4.66
N LYS A 11 -4.61 -18.70 -5.70
CA LYS A 11 -5.87 -19.46 -5.66
C LYS A 11 -5.85 -20.53 -4.58
N GLN A 12 -4.78 -21.32 -4.50
CA GLN A 12 -4.64 -22.38 -3.49
C GLN A 12 -4.64 -21.83 -2.06
N ARG A 13 -4.01 -20.68 -1.83
CA ARG A 13 -4.04 -19.99 -0.53
C ARG A 13 -5.46 -19.54 -0.18
N ILE A 14 -6.17 -18.92 -1.12
CA ILE A 14 -7.56 -18.48 -0.93
C ILE A 14 -8.48 -19.67 -0.65
N GLU A 15 -8.34 -20.76 -1.40
CA GLU A 15 -9.12 -21.99 -1.20
C GLU A 15 -8.83 -22.65 0.15
N SER A 16 -7.58 -22.65 0.58
CA SER A 16 -7.20 -23.15 1.91
C SER A 16 -7.83 -22.31 3.02
N PHE A 17 -7.83 -20.99 2.89
CA PHE A 17 -8.49 -20.08 3.83
C PHE A 17 -10.02 -20.26 3.83
N ALA A 18 -10.63 -20.47 2.65
CA ALA A 18 -12.06 -20.66 2.49
C ALA A 18 -12.61 -21.91 3.23
N LYS A 19 -11.75 -22.84 3.64
CA LYS A 19 -12.13 -23.99 4.49
C LYS A 19 -12.65 -23.58 5.88
N LEU A 20 -12.32 -22.37 6.35
CA LEU A 20 -12.87 -21.79 7.59
C LEU A 20 -14.35 -21.41 7.44
N GLY A 21 -14.83 -21.26 6.20
CA GLY A 21 -16.23 -20.97 5.87
C GLY A 21 -16.36 -19.77 4.94
N LYS A 22 -17.51 -19.69 4.27
CA LYS A 22 -17.85 -18.54 3.41
C LYS A 22 -17.83 -17.19 4.15
N PRO A 23 -18.30 -17.08 5.41
CA PRO A 23 -18.24 -15.80 6.13
C PRO A 23 -16.82 -15.25 6.30
N HIS A 24 -15.83 -16.10 6.57
CA HIS A 24 -14.42 -15.69 6.59
C HIS A 24 -13.96 -15.16 5.23
N LEU A 25 -14.34 -15.83 4.15
CA LEU A 25 -14.01 -15.39 2.80
C LEU A 25 -14.63 -14.03 2.46
N TYR A 26 -15.85 -13.74 2.94
CA TYR A 26 -16.45 -12.41 2.77
C TYR A 26 -15.65 -11.33 3.48
N LEU A 27 -15.11 -11.58 4.69
CA LEU A 27 -14.19 -10.63 5.33
C LEU A 27 -12.93 -10.42 4.48
N ALA A 28 -12.36 -11.49 3.93
CA ALA A 28 -11.19 -11.40 3.06
C ALA A 28 -11.46 -10.58 1.79
N TYR A 29 -12.66 -10.65 1.22
CA TYR A 29 -13.07 -9.78 0.11
C TYR A 29 -13.02 -8.30 0.49
N HIS A 30 -13.63 -7.92 1.62
CA HIS A 30 -13.60 -6.53 2.09
C HIS A 30 -12.18 -6.07 2.47
N ALA A 31 -11.39 -6.95 3.10
CA ALA A 31 -10.02 -6.68 3.51
C ALA A 31 -9.04 -6.53 2.33
N ALA A 32 -9.37 -7.06 1.16
CA ALA A 32 -8.58 -6.87 -0.04
C ALA A 32 -8.68 -5.43 -0.59
N PHE A 33 -9.67 -4.65 -0.17
CA PHE A 33 -9.86 -3.29 -0.67
C PHE A 33 -8.78 -2.30 -0.19
N PRO A 34 -8.56 -2.11 1.13
CA PRO A 34 -7.42 -1.31 1.59
C PRO A 34 -6.09 -1.89 1.12
N LEU A 35 -5.09 -1.02 0.96
CA LEU A 35 -3.76 -1.45 0.52
C LEU A 35 -2.94 -2.05 1.66
N ALA A 36 -3.10 -1.50 2.85
CA ALA A 36 -2.55 -1.99 4.09
C ALA A 36 -3.64 -2.16 5.14
N LEU A 37 -3.45 -3.12 6.04
CA LEU A 37 -4.39 -3.50 7.07
C LEU A 37 -3.74 -3.28 8.44
N THR A 38 -4.52 -2.77 9.37
CA THR A 38 -4.24 -2.84 10.80
C THR A 38 -5.35 -3.64 11.47
N PRO A 39 -5.13 -4.23 12.66
CA PRO A 39 -6.20 -4.85 13.42
C PRO A 39 -7.40 -3.91 13.61
N ASP A 40 -7.15 -2.64 13.92
CA ASP A 40 -8.18 -1.59 14.02
C ASP A 40 -9.01 -1.45 12.74
N LEU A 41 -8.35 -1.27 11.59
CA LEU A 41 -9.04 -1.11 10.31
C LEU A 41 -9.86 -2.35 9.97
N LEU A 42 -9.31 -3.54 10.21
CA LEU A 42 -9.98 -4.79 9.90
C LEU A 42 -11.17 -5.07 10.82
N TYR A 43 -11.08 -4.73 12.11
CA TYR A 43 -12.22 -4.79 13.03
C TYR A 43 -13.30 -3.77 12.65
N ARG A 44 -12.93 -2.56 12.21
CA ARG A 44 -13.91 -1.57 11.72
C ARG A 44 -14.61 -2.03 10.44
N LEU A 45 -13.87 -2.65 9.52
CA LEU A 45 -14.46 -3.31 8.34
C LEU A 45 -15.43 -4.40 8.79
N TRP A 46 -15.03 -5.26 9.73
CA TRP A 46 -15.89 -6.30 10.26
C TRP A 46 -17.18 -5.74 10.86
N VAL A 47 -17.12 -4.73 11.73
CA VAL A 47 -18.32 -4.10 12.32
C VAL A 47 -19.22 -3.50 11.24
N GLN A 48 -18.65 -2.78 10.28
CA GLN A 48 -19.40 -2.04 9.28
C GLN A 48 -20.09 -2.96 8.25
N PHE A 49 -19.46 -4.09 7.90
CA PHE A 49 -19.84 -4.91 6.75
C PHE A 49 -20.33 -6.31 7.15
N GLN A 50 -21.32 -6.36 8.07
CA GLN A 50 -21.99 -7.60 8.49
C GLN A 50 -23.14 -8.04 7.58
N ARG A 51 -23.53 -7.21 6.62
CA ARG A 51 -24.66 -7.45 5.71
C ARG A 51 -24.25 -7.22 4.27
N ASP A 52 -24.83 -7.99 3.37
CA ASP A 52 -24.67 -7.82 1.92
C ASP A 52 -25.47 -6.64 1.38
N ILE A 53 -25.43 -6.39 0.06
CA ILE A 53 -26.11 -5.23 -0.56
C ILE A 53 -27.64 -5.34 -0.55
N ASP A 54 -28.17 -6.55 -0.34
CA ASP A 54 -29.60 -6.84 -0.21
C ASP A 54 -30.03 -6.94 1.27
N ASP A 55 -29.22 -6.36 2.17
CA ASP A 55 -29.39 -6.35 3.63
C ASP A 55 -29.37 -7.75 4.29
N GLN A 56 -28.93 -8.80 3.61
CA GLN A 56 -28.86 -10.14 4.19
C GLN A 56 -27.61 -10.31 5.07
N VAL A 57 -27.79 -10.99 6.21
CA VAL A 57 -26.71 -11.21 7.18
C VAL A 57 -25.64 -12.13 6.58
N LEU A 58 -24.39 -11.67 6.58
CA LEU A 58 -23.23 -12.43 6.11
C LEU A 58 -22.70 -13.41 7.16
N GLY A 59 -22.99 -13.15 8.44
CA GLY A 59 -22.63 -14.03 9.56
C GLY A 59 -21.13 -14.13 9.79
N ILE A 60 -20.37 -13.05 9.57
CA ILE A 60 -18.92 -13.04 9.69
C ILE A 60 -18.55 -13.08 11.17
N PRO A 61 -17.95 -14.17 11.68
CA PRO A 61 -17.63 -14.26 13.10
C PRO A 61 -16.48 -13.30 13.44
N TRP A 62 -16.47 -12.75 14.65
CA TRP A 62 -15.44 -11.81 15.09
C TRP A 62 -14.02 -12.39 15.01
N VAL A 63 -13.88 -13.72 15.19
CA VAL A 63 -12.61 -14.45 15.07
C VAL A 63 -12.04 -14.44 13.65
N ALA A 64 -12.86 -14.17 12.63
CA ALA A 64 -12.41 -14.09 11.23
C ALA A 64 -11.35 -13.00 11.01
N VAL A 65 -11.35 -11.95 11.83
CA VAL A 65 -10.31 -10.90 11.81
C VAL A 65 -8.96 -11.50 12.17
N ALA A 66 -8.88 -12.22 13.29
CA ALA A 66 -7.68 -12.92 13.72
C ALA A 66 -7.26 -13.95 12.67
N ASP A 67 -8.19 -14.81 12.25
CA ASP A 67 -7.94 -15.87 11.28
C ASP A 67 -7.38 -15.34 9.96
N LEU A 68 -7.87 -14.19 9.48
CA LEU A 68 -7.38 -13.57 8.25
C LEU A 68 -5.95 -13.04 8.42
N LEU A 69 -5.67 -12.27 9.48
CA LEU A 69 -4.35 -11.69 9.70
C LEU A 69 -3.28 -12.78 9.87
N VAL A 70 -3.62 -13.90 10.54
CA VAL A 70 -2.69 -15.02 10.76
C VAL A 70 -2.58 -15.96 9.56
N SER A 71 -3.41 -15.80 8.53
CA SER A 71 -3.45 -16.69 7.38
C SER A 71 -2.32 -16.41 6.40
N SER A 72 -2.09 -17.36 5.48
CA SER A 72 -1.16 -17.17 4.35
C SER A 72 -1.59 -16.10 3.34
N LEU A 73 -2.75 -15.45 3.53
CA LEU A 73 -3.20 -14.36 2.68
C LEU A 73 -2.53 -13.03 3.05
N CYS A 74 -2.13 -12.88 4.31
CA CYS A 74 -1.53 -11.66 4.84
C CYS A 74 -0.08 -11.90 5.27
N ASN A 75 0.74 -10.86 5.14
CA ASN A 75 2.07 -10.80 5.72
C ASN A 75 2.11 -9.63 6.71
N GLU A 76 2.67 -9.86 7.91
CA GLU A 76 3.04 -8.75 8.79
C GLU A 76 4.25 -8.07 8.19
N VAL A 77 4.07 -6.84 7.75
CA VAL A 77 5.14 -6.02 7.20
C VAL A 77 5.69 -5.06 8.20
N GLY A 78 4.96 -4.72 9.25
CA GLY A 78 5.43 -3.97 10.39
C GLY A 78 4.59 -4.25 11.62
N TYR A 79 4.96 -3.68 12.77
CA TYR A 79 4.16 -3.85 13.98
C TYR A 79 2.70 -3.47 13.71
N GLU A 80 1.79 -4.43 13.89
CA GLU A 80 0.35 -4.26 13.64
C GLU A 80 -0.02 -3.77 12.23
N LEU A 81 0.89 -3.92 11.27
CA LEU A 81 0.71 -3.50 9.89
C LEU A 81 0.89 -4.71 8.98
N TYR A 82 -0.20 -5.02 8.28
CA TYR A 82 -0.31 -6.19 7.44
C TYR A 82 -0.57 -5.78 6.00
N GLU A 83 -0.04 -6.57 5.08
CA GLU A 83 -0.36 -6.47 3.66
C GLU A 83 -0.95 -7.79 3.18
N MET A 84 -1.84 -7.71 2.21
CA MET A 84 -2.25 -8.88 1.46
C MET A 84 -1.34 -9.03 0.24
N ASP A 85 -0.89 -10.25 -0.06
CA ASP A 85 -0.13 -10.52 -1.29
C ASP A 85 -0.87 -9.93 -2.51
N LEU A 86 -0.17 -9.21 -3.39
CA LEU A 86 -0.79 -8.46 -4.48
C LEU A 86 -1.64 -9.35 -5.41
N THR A 87 -1.21 -10.59 -5.66
CA THR A 87 -1.95 -11.53 -6.52
C THR A 87 -3.20 -12.02 -5.80
N VAL A 88 -3.09 -12.35 -4.51
CA VAL A 88 -4.21 -12.71 -3.64
C VAL A 88 -5.23 -11.56 -3.56
N ARG A 89 -4.76 -10.34 -3.30
CA ARG A 89 -5.57 -9.12 -3.22
C ARG A 89 -6.39 -8.91 -4.48
N ASN A 90 -5.74 -8.95 -5.64
CA ASN A 90 -6.41 -8.72 -6.92
C ASN A 90 -7.44 -9.81 -7.22
N LEU A 91 -7.16 -11.08 -6.90
CA LEU A 91 -8.13 -12.17 -7.06
C LEU A 91 -9.33 -12.01 -6.11
N LEU A 92 -9.13 -11.57 -4.88
CA LEU A 92 -10.22 -11.34 -3.93
C LEU A 92 -11.07 -10.12 -4.32
N LEU A 93 -10.46 -9.06 -4.86
CA LEU A 93 -11.19 -7.90 -5.39
C LEU A 93 -12.03 -8.22 -6.63
N SER A 94 -11.49 -8.99 -7.59
CA SER A 94 -12.28 -9.46 -8.73
C SER A 94 -13.45 -10.32 -8.26
N ARG A 95 -13.24 -11.24 -7.31
CA ARG A 95 -14.32 -12.03 -6.71
C ARG A 95 -15.36 -11.17 -5.97
N LEU A 96 -14.95 -10.11 -5.28
CA LEU A 96 -15.84 -9.15 -4.64
C LEU A 96 -16.74 -8.44 -5.67
N GLN A 97 -16.17 -8.00 -6.79
CA GLN A 97 -16.91 -7.32 -7.87
C GLN A 97 -17.84 -8.28 -8.64
N GLU A 98 -17.47 -9.55 -8.78
CA GLU A 98 -18.25 -10.56 -9.49
C GLU A 98 -19.38 -11.17 -8.63
N ASP A 99 -19.25 -11.15 -7.30
CA ASP A 99 -20.25 -11.73 -6.40
C ASP A 99 -21.49 -10.83 -6.31
N LYS A 100 -22.65 -11.42 -6.63
CA LYS A 100 -23.97 -10.77 -6.59
C LYS A 100 -24.35 -10.17 -5.23
N LYS A 101 -23.74 -10.62 -4.13
CA LYS A 101 -23.95 -10.05 -2.79
C LYS A 101 -23.26 -8.71 -2.59
N PHE A 102 -22.32 -8.34 -3.46
CA PHE A 102 -21.43 -7.22 -3.25
C PHE A 102 -21.37 -6.32 -4.48
N GLY A 103 -20.67 -6.75 -5.52
CA GLY A 103 -20.51 -6.01 -6.76
C GLY A 103 -19.94 -4.60 -6.58
N GLN A 104 -20.18 -3.77 -7.59
CA GLN A 104 -19.71 -2.38 -7.61
C GLN A 104 -20.29 -1.53 -6.47
N GLN A 105 -21.51 -1.83 -6.02
CA GLN A 105 -22.11 -1.12 -4.89
C GLN A 105 -21.25 -1.29 -3.62
N ARG A 106 -20.80 -2.52 -3.31
CA ARG A 106 -19.93 -2.73 -2.15
C ARG A 106 -18.59 -2.01 -2.28
N ILE A 107 -18.02 -1.94 -3.48
CA ILE A 107 -16.80 -1.17 -3.75
C ILE A 107 -16.99 0.31 -3.42
N ASN A 108 -18.13 0.89 -3.79
CA ASN A 108 -18.43 2.29 -3.47
C ASN A 108 -18.57 2.52 -1.96
N GLU A 109 -19.20 1.58 -1.25
CA GLU A 109 -19.35 1.63 0.22
C GLU A 109 -17.99 1.48 0.93
N LEU A 110 -17.14 0.56 0.47
CA LEU A 110 -15.77 0.39 0.96
C LEU A 110 -14.92 1.64 0.71
N SER A 111 -15.05 2.26 -0.47
CA SER A 111 -14.42 3.54 -0.80
C SER A 111 -14.81 4.62 0.20
N ASN A 112 -16.11 4.82 0.42
CA ASN A 112 -16.60 5.83 1.37
C ASN A 112 -16.10 5.57 2.79
N PHE A 113 -16.19 4.32 3.24
CA PHE A 113 -15.67 3.90 4.54
C PHE A 113 -14.17 4.20 4.68
N LEU A 114 -13.36 3.85 3.67
CA LEU A 114 -11.92 4.06 3.73
C LEU A 114 -11.56 5.55 3.71
N LEU A 115 -12.28 6.37 2.93
CA LEU A 115 -12.13 7.82 2.94
C LEU A 115 -12.45 8.43 4.32
N ASP A 116 -13.54 8.01 4.95
CA ASP A 116 -13.90 8.45 6.30
C ASP A 116 -12.84 8.03 7.33
N TYR A 117 -12.32 6.80 7.20
CA TYR A 117 -11.27 6.27 8.08
C TYR A 117 -9.97 7.09 8.03
N VAL A 118 -9.54 7.50 6.84
CA VAL A 118 -8.24 8.17 6.65
C VAL A 118 -8.32 9.69 6.74
N ARG A 119 -9.51 10.30 6.60
CA ARG A 119 -9.71 11.75 6.69
C ARG A 119 -8.97 12.43 7.86
N PRO A 120 -9.08 11.97 9.13
CA PRO A 120 -8.38 12.63 10.24
C PRO A 120 -6.85 12.49 10.18
N LYS A 121 -6.34 11.51 9.43
CA LYS A 121 -4.90 11.21 9.30
C LYS A 121 -4.21 12.04 8.20
N LEU A 122 -4.98 12.56 7.23
CA LEU A 122 -4.44 13.40 6.14
C LEU A 122 -3.86 14.74 6.65
N GLU A 123 -4.39 15.25 7.76
CA GLU A 123 -3.94 16.48 8.42
C GLU A 123 -2.89 16.24 9.52
N SER A 124 -2.38 15.00 9.62
CA SER A 124 -1.35 14.67 10.61
C SER A 124 -0.08 15.49 10.36
N LYS A 125 0.54 15.95 11.45
CA LYS A 125 1.88 16.56 11.42
C LYS A 125 2.98 15.52 11.18
N ASP A 126 2.65 14.27 11.41
CA ASP A 126 3.52 13.13 11.16
C ASP A 126 3.48 12.76 9.66
N PRO A 127 4.61 12.86 8.94
CA PRO A 127 4.68 12.58 7.51
C PRO A 127 4.25 11.15 7.14
N ASP A 128 4.48 10.16 8.00
CA ASP A 128 4.24 8.76 7.65
C ASP A 128 2.79 8.37 7.83
N ILE A 129 2.16 8.93 8.86
CA ILE A 129 0.71 8.87 9.04
C ILE A 129 0.03 9.50 7.82
N LYS A 130 0.55 10.64 7.35
CA LYS A 130 0.02 11.36 6.19
C LYS A 130 0.21 10.56 4.90
N ASP A 131 1.39 9.99 4.67
CA ASP A 131 1.70 9.19 3.48
C ASP A 131 0.86 7.90 3.42
N PHE A 132 0.68 7.24 4.56
CA PHE A 132 -0.25 6.10 4.68
C PHE A 132 -1.68 6.52 4.33
N ALA A 133 -2.16 7.62 4.90
CA ALA A 133 -3.50 8.12 4.68
C ALA A 133 -3.75 8.50 3.22
N LEU A 134 -2.77 9.17 2.59
CA LEU A 134 -2.82 9.55 1.18
C LEU A 134 -2.87 8.33 0.25
N THR A 135 -2.06 7.31 0.53
CA THR A 135 -2.04 6.07 -0.25
C THR A 135 -3.38 5.33 -0.19
N GLN A 136 -3.96 5.25 1.01
CA GLN A 136 -5.27 4.64 1.22
C GLN A 136 -6.41 5.49 0.62
N GLN A 137 -6.27 6.82 0.63
CA GLN A 137 -7.19 7.73 -0.07
C GLN A 137 -7.18 7.47 -1.58
N TRP A 138 -6.00 7.36 -2.20
CA TRP A 138 -5.92 6.99 -3.62
C TRP A 138 -6.51 5.62 -3.90
N THR A 139 -6.31 4.65 -3.00
CA THR A 139 -6.92 3.32 -3.10
C THR A 139 -8.45 3.40 -3.11
N ALA A 140 -9.03 4.19 -2.19
CA ALA A 140 -10.46 4.41 -2.13
C ALA A 140 -11.01 5.09 -3.40
N LEU A 141 -10.31 6.13 -3.86
CA LEU A 141 -10.73 6.92 -5.02
C LEU A 141 -10.48 6.22 -6.35
N ALA A 142 -9.58 5.24 -6.45
CA ALA A 142 -9.20 4.64 -7.73
C ALA A 142 -10.42 3.98 -8.42
N TYR A 143 -11.25 3.28 -7.66
CA TYR A 143 -12.42 2.57 -8.20
C TYR A 143 -13.65 3.46 -8.41
N THR A 144 -13.69 4.66 -7.83
CA THR A 144 -14.87 5.55 -7.85
C THR A 144 -14.63 6.84 -8.62
N GLN A 145 -13.39 7.31 -8.67
CA GLN A 145 -12.95 8.56 -9.29
C GLN A 145 -11.58 8.37 -9.98
N PRO A 146 -11.44 7.44 -10.95
CA PRO A 146 -10.15 7.09 -11.55
C PRO A 146 -9.47 8.28 -12.25
N ASN A 147 -10.23 9.20 -12.84
CA ASN A 147 -9.67 10.43 -13.43
C ASN A 147 -8.98 11.32 -12.38
N LYS A 148 -9.57 11.44 -11.18
CA LYS A 148 -8.99 12.23 -10.09
C LYS A 148 -7.69 11.60 -9.61
N VAL A 149 -7.68 10.28 -9.41
CA VAL A 149 -6.46 9.56 -9.00
C VAL A 149 -5.39 9.63 -10.07
N ALA A 150 -5.75 9.47 -11.35
CA ALA A 150 -4.80 9.59 -12.45
C ALA A 150 -4.17 10.98 -12.52
N HIS A 151 -4.96 12.03 -12.30
CA HIS A 151 -4.47 13.41 -12.22
C HIS A 151 -3.53 13.61 -11.03
N GLU A 152 -3.91 13.16 -9.83
CA GLU A 152 -3.09 13.29 -8.62
C GLU A 152 -1.76 12.53 -8.72
N LEU A 153 -1.77 11.29 -9.23
CA LEU A 153 -0.55 10.53 -9.48
C LEU A 153 0.35 11.18 -10.54
N ALA A 154 -0.24 11.78 -11.57
CA ALA A 154 0.51 12.52 -12.58
C ALA A 154 1.17 13.79 -11.99
N LEU A 155 0.44 14.56 -11.17
CA LEU A 155 1.01 15.70 -10.45
C LEU A 155 2.17 15.26 -9.54
N GLU A 156 2.04 14.12 -8.87
CA GLU A 156 3.10 13.60 -8.02
C GLU A 156 4.35 13.24 -8.86
N PHE A 157 4.18 12.62 -10.03
CA PHE A 157 5.29 12.40 -10.97
C PHE A 157 5.93 13.69 -11.47
N GLU A 158 5.15 14.73 -11.74
CA GLU A 158 5.64 16.03 -12.21
C GLU A 158 6.48 16.74 -11.13
N ASN A 159 6.04 16.66 -9.87
CA ASN A 159 6.72 17.29 -8.74
C ASN A 159 8.01 16.57 -8.32
N LEU A 160 8.16 15.30 -8.71
CA LEU A 160 9.36 14.52 -8.42
C LEU A 160 10.54 14.93 -9.31
N ASN A 161 11.70 15.14 -8.67
CA ASN A 161 12.95 15.31 -9.41
C ASN A 161 13.36 13.98 -10.07
N HIS A 162 13.79 13.99 -11.33
CA HIS A 162 14.28 12.77 -12.00
C HIS A 162 15.48 12.10 -11.31
N LYS A 163 16.20 12.84 -10.43
CA LYS A 163 17.26 12.28 -9.57
C LYS A 163 16.71 11.59 -8.32
N ASP A 164 15.46 11.82 -7.96
CA ASP A 164 14.75 11.15 -6.88
C ASP A 164 14.24 9.78 -7.37
N THR A 165 15.18 8.86 -7.57
CA THR A 165 14.88 7.51 -8.04
C THR A 165 14.00 6.74 -7.07
N ALA A 166 14.11 7.03 -5.78
CA ALA A 166 13.27 6.50 -4.72
C ALA A 166 11.80 6.89 -4.90
N GLY A 167 11.52 8.20 -4.97
CA GLY A 167 10.17 8.72 -5.19
C GLY A 167 9.57 8.20 -6.50
N LEU A 168 10.37 8.11 -7.57
CA LEU A 168 9.92 7.56 -8.85
C LEU A 168 9.52 6.08 -8.75
N VAL A 169 10.31 5.25 -8.07
CA VAL A 169 9.91 3.84 -7.85
C VAL A 169 8.65 3.76 -6.99
N ARG A 170 8.51 4.66 -5.98
CA ARG A 170 7.32 4.72 -5.12
C ARG A 170 6.05 4.88 -5.92
N ILE A 171 5.97 5.99 -6.67
CA ILE A 171 4.75 6.35 -7.40
C ILE A 171 4.53 5.41 -8.58
N ALA A 172 5.60 4.90 -9.21
CA ALA A 172 5.48 3.86 -10.22
C ALA A 172 4.81 2.60 -9.67
N SER A 173 5.25 2.09 -8.52
CA SER A 173 4.67 0.89 -7.93
C SER A 173 3.24 1.10 -7.41
N LEU A 174 2.92 2.28 -6.85
CA LEU A 174 1.53 2.62 -6.51
C LEU A 174 0.64 2.67 -7.74
N THR A 175 1.13 3.25 -8.84
CA THR A 175 0.40 3.31 -10.11
C THR A 175 0.17 1.90 -10.68
N GLU A 176 1.16 1.00 -10.57
CA GLU A 176 1.04 -0.41 -10.98
C GLU A 176 -0.03 -1.16 -10.16
N ILE A 177 -0.16 -0.86 -8.86
CA ILE A 177 -1.21 -1.45 -8.00
C ILE A 177 -2.61 -1.07 -8.50
N PHE A 178 -2.78 0.13 -9.04
CA PHE A 178 -4.06 0.64 -9.55
C PHE A 178 -4.30 0.31 -11.03
N THR A 179 -3.59 -0.67 -11.60
CA THR A 179 -3.69 -1.03 -13.03
C THR A 179 -5.12 -1.30 -13.48
N GLU A 180 -5.91 -2.05 -12.71
CA GLU A 180 -7.30 -2.38 -13.05
C GLU A 180 -8.21 -1.13 -13.00
N PRO A 181 -8.32 -0.39 -11.87
CA PRO A 181 -9.15 0.81 -11.83
C PRO A 181 -8.68 1.94 -12.76
N LEU A 182 -7.40 1.96 -13.14
CA LEU A 182 -6.83 2.95 -14.07
C LEU A 182 -6.65 2.40 -15.49
N ALA A 183 -7.37 1.36 -15.88
CA ALA A 183 -7.24 0.73 -17.20
C ALA A 183 -7.41 1.71 -18.36
N ASP A 184 -8.27 2.74 -18.23
CA ASP A 184 -8.47 3.77 -19.26
C ASP A 184 -7.35 4.82 -19.32
N PHE A 185 -6.46 4.83 -18.32
CA PHE A 185 -5.32 5.76 -18.20
C PHE A 185 -4.00 5.12 -18.63
N GLN A 186 -4.01 4.37 -19.74
CA GLN A 186 -2.82 3.72 -20.30
C GLN A 186 -1.57 4.62 -20.38
N PRO A 187 -1.67 5.92 -20.76
CA PRO A 187 -0.50 6.81 -20.75
C PRO A 187 0.17 6.94 -19.37
N LEU A 188 -0.61 6.96 -18.28
CA LEU A 188 -0.09 6.99 -16.90
C LEU A 188 0.60 5.68 -16.54
N LEU A 189 -0.05 4.54 -16.80
CA LEU A 189 0.49 3.22 -16.49
C LEU A 189 1.81 2.97 -17.22
N ILE A 190 1.89 3.36 -18.48
CA ILE A 190 3.12 3.32 -19.27
C ILE A 190 4.16 4.24 -18.64
N TYR A 191 3.83 5.51 -18.40
CA TYR A 191 4.80 6.47 -17.86
C TYR A 191 5.37 5.99 -16.52
N ALA A 192 4.52 5.49 -15.63
CA ALA A 192 4.91 4.84 -14.38
C ALA A 192 5.87 3.66 -14.61
N GLY A 193 5.52 2.74 -15.51
CA GLY A 193 6.38 1.60 -15.86
C GLY A 193 7.75 2.02 -16.39
N VAL A 194 7.79 3.05 -17.22
CA VAL A 194 9.02 3.63 -17.79
C VAL A 194 9.85 4.29 -16.70
N MET A 195 9.25 5.13 -15.85
CA MET A 195 9.94 5.81 -14.76
C MET A 195 10.46 4.84 -13.71
N GLY A 196 9.69 3.78 -13.39
CA GLY A 196 10.15 2.71 -12.51
C GLY A 196 11.36 1.95 -13.07
N LYS A 197 11.43 1.73 -14.39
CA LYS A 197 12.61 1.12 -15.03
C LYS A 197 13.79 2.09 -15.08
N PHE A 198 13.53 3.36 -15.42
CA PHE A 198 14.53 4.44 -15.43
C PHE A 198 15.19 4.61 -14.07
N ALA A 199 14.40 4.69 -13.00
CA ALA A 199 14.89 4.87 -11.64
C ALA A 199 15.76 3.70 -11.15
N ARG A 200 15.52 2.49 -11.67
CA ARG A 200 16.33 1.29 -11.40
C ARG A 200 17.56 1.16 -12.32
N GLY A 201 17.83 2.15 -13.17
CA GLY A 201 18.96 2.15 -14.11
C GLY A 201 18.74 1.27 -15.35
N ASN A 202 17.54 0.70 -15.54
CA ASN A 202 17.23 -0.14 -16.69
C ASN A 202 16.76 0.70 -17.89
N PHE A 203 17.69 1.52 -18.42
CA PHE A 203 17.37 2.51 -19.45
C PHE A 203 16.94 1.91 -20.78
N GLU A 204 17.51 0.77 -21.19
CA GLU A 204 17.12 0.15 -22.47
C GLU A 204 15.71 -0.42 -22.41
N ALA A 205 15.32 -1.09 -21.31
CA ALA A 205 13.93 -1.54 -21.15
C ALA A 205 12.95 -0.36 -21.06
N ALA A 206 13.34 0.75 -20.43
CA ALA A 206 12.53 1.97 -20.40
C ALA A 206 12.33 2.57 -21.81
N LYS A 207 13.39 2.63 -22.63
CA LYS A 207 13.31 3.07 -24.03
C LYS A 207 12.42 2.17 -24.88
N ASP A 208 12.53 0.85 -24.72
CA ASP A 208 11.74 -0.10 -25.48
C ASP A 208 10.25 0.01 -25.17
N GLU A 209 9.90 0.27 -23.90
CA GLU A 209 8.52 0.51 -23.49
C GLU A 209 7.98 1.83 -24.03
N LEU A 210 8.77 2.91 -23.98
CA LEU A 210 8.40 4.20 -24.60
C LEU A 210 8.13 4.07 -26.10
N ARG A 211 8.96 3.30 -26.83
CA ARG A 211 8.81 3.08 -28.28
C ARG A 211 7.46 2.44 -28.63
N LYS A 212 6.93 1.56 -27.78
CA LYS A 212 5.63 0.90 -28.03
C LYS A 212 4.46 1.88 -28.09
N VAL A 213 4.60 3.07 -27.51
CA VAL A 213 3.53 4.06 -27.39
C VAL A 213 3.54 5.06 -28.55
N GLY A 214 4.53 4.98 -29.44
CA GLY A 214 4.58 5.78 -30.67
C GLY A 214 4.64 7.30 -30.45
N LYS A 215 4.93 7.77 -29.23
CA LYS A 215 5.05 9.19 -28.94
C LYS A 215 6.48 9.66 -29.24
N GLU A 216 6.59 10.53 -30.24
CA GLU A 216 7.84 11.17 -30.69
C GLU A 216 8.15 12.50 -29.94
N GLY A 217 7.43 12.79 -28.85
CA GLY A 217 7.56 14.05 -28.08
C GLY A 217 8.40 13.94 -26.81
N ASP A 218 8.73 15.09 -26.24
CA ASP A 218 9.46 15.21 -24.96
C ASP A 218 8.58 15.00 -23.72
N VAL A 219 7.25 14.94 -23.90
CA VAL A 219 6.27 14.87 -22.81
C VAL A 219 5.16 13.86 -23.09
N ILE A 220 4.60 13.27 -22.03
CA ILE A 220 3.40 12.44 -22.05
C ILE A 220 2.27 13.19 -21.33
N GLN A 221 1.19 13.48 -22.06
CA GLN A 221 -0.03 14.03 -21.48
C GLN A 221 -0.80 12.96 -20.71
N VAL A 222 -1.12 13.25 -19.45
CA VAL A 222 -1.88 12.37 -18.54
C VAL A 222 -2.86 13.21 -17.74
N ALA A 223 -4.18 12.99 -17.93
CA ALA A 223 -5.23 13.63 -17.13
C ALA A 223 -5.05 15.16 -16.95
N GLY A 224 -4.58 15.86 -17.99
CA GLY A 224 -4.34 17.31 -17.97
C GLY A 224 -2.94 17.76 -17.48
N VAL A 225 -2.05 16.82 -17.14
CA VAL A 225 -0.67 17.06 -16.68
C VAL A 225 0.34 16.66 -17.77
N SER A 226 1.39 17.45 -17.94
CA SER A 226 2.44 17.24 -18.94
C SER A 226 3.69 16.61 -18.32
N LEU A 227 3.83 15.29 -18.43
CA LEU A 227 4.92 14.56 -17.77
C LEU A 227 6.19 14.52 -18.64
N PRO A 228 7.35 15.03 -18.18
CA PRO A 228 8.57 15.08 -18.98
C PRO A 228 9.27 13.72 -19.09
N ILE A 229 9.82 13.42 -20.27
CA ILE A 229 10.66 12.23 -20.49
C ILE A 229 12.14 12.59 -20.25
N PRO A 230 12.86 11.89 -19.35
CA PRO A 230 14.28 12.13 -19.11
C PRO A 230 15.14 11.93 -20.35
N GLU A 231 16.10 12.84 -20.58
CA GLU A 231 17.01 12.85 -21.74
C GLU A 231 17.68 11.49 -22.02
N GLN A 232 18.05 10.75 -20.97
CA GLN A 232 18.74 9.48 -21.08
C GLN A 232 17.92 8.38 -21.79
N ILE A 233 16.59 8.51 -21.76
CA ILE A 233 15.65 7.54 -22.33
C ILE A 233 14.82 8.13 -23.47
N LYS A 234 15.10 9.37 -23.89
CA LYS A 234 14.46 9.94 -25.07
C LYS A 234 14.77 9.11 -26.32
N PRO A 235 13.78 8.89 -27.20
CA PRO A 235 14.02 8.22 -28.47
C PRO A 235 15.06 9.01 -29.26
N ASN A 236 16.15 8.34 -29.64
CA ASN A 236 17.31 8.97 -30.25
C ASN A 236 16.93 9.50 -31.65
N GLN A 237 16.67 10.81 -31.77
CA GLN A 237 16.26 11.47 -33.02
C GLN A 237 17.25 11.23 -34.19
N LYS A 238 18.49 10.80 -33.90
CA LYS A 238 19.54 10.54 -34.89
C LYS A 238 19.35 9.28 -35.74
N LYS A 239 18.52 8.31 -35.35
CA LYS A 239 18.35 7.06 -36.15
C LYS A 239 17.32 7.17 -37.27
N GLN A 240 16.30 8.04 -37.15
CA GLN A 240 15.32 8.27 -38.23
C GLN A 240 15.89 9.12 -39.38
N THR A 241 16.90 9.95 -39.13
CA THR A 241 17.59 10.67 -40.21
C THR A 241 18.42 9.73 -41.09
N LEU A 242 18.78 8.52 -40.64
CA LEU A 242 19.51 7.56 -41.47
C LEU A 242 18.62 6.92 -42.54
N ILE A 243 17.33 6.70 -42.23
CA ILE A 243 16.35 6.15 -43.19
C ILE A 243 15.90 7.23 -44.17
N ARG A 244 15.79 8.49 -43.73
CA ARG A 244 15.47 9.63 -44.63
C ARG A 244 16.65 10.06 -45.52
N ARG A 245 17.90 9.77 -45.13
CA ARG A 245 19.11 10.06 -45.92
C ARG A 245 19.44 9.03 -47.00
N LEU A 246 18.68 7.94 -47.13
CA LEU A 246 18.91 6.97 -48.20
C LEU A 246 18.41 7.44 -49.57
N PHE A 247 17.62 8.53 -49.64
CA PHE A 247 17.17 9.15 -50.89
C PHE A 247 17.42 10.67 -50.88
N LEU A 248 18.67 11.08 -51.13
CA LEU A 248 19.05 12.29 -51.88
C LEU A 248 20.56 12.50 -51.73
N LYS A 249 21.33 11.98 -52.70
CA LYS A 249 22.75 12.30 -52.86
C LYS A 249 22.88 13.56 -53.71
N ILE A 250 23.27 14.70 -53.13
CA ILE A 250 24.06 15.75 -53.81
C ILE A 250 24.97 16.41 -52.75
N PRO A 251 26.30 16.54 -52.96
CA PRO A 251 27.20 17.15 -51.98
C PRO A 251 27.40 18.63 -52.27
N LEU A 252 27.54 19.49 -51.25
CA LEU A 252 28.36 20.70 -51.38
C LEU A 252 28.89 21.18 -50.01
N ALA A 253 30.22 21.19 -49.93
CA ALA A 253 31.18 21.96 -49.14
C ALA A 253 30.85 22.58 -47.75
N ARG A 254 31.73 22.22 -46.80
CA ARG A 254 32.48 23.02 -45.78
C ARG A 254 31.74 24.10 -44.96
N VAL A 255 31.98 24.05 -43.64
CA VAL A 255 32.37 25.12 -42.67
C VAL A 255 32.11 24.54 -41.27
N ALA A 256 33.14 24.05 -40.58
CA ALA A 256 33.95 24.73 -39.57
C ALA A 256 33.34 24.71 -38.16
N SER A 257 34.24 24.74 -37.18
CA SER A 257 34.19 24.19 -35.83
C SER A 257 33.82 25.20 -34.73
N ALA A 258 33.63 24.65 -33.51
CA ALA A 258 33.73 25.28 -32.17
C ALA A 258 32.38 25.81 -31.61
N ALA A 259 32.06 25.79 -30.30
CA ALA A 259 32.76 25.43 -29.08
C ALA A 259 31.77 25.14 -27.92
N ARG A 260 32.27 24.33 -26.97
CA ARG A 260 32.03 24.20 -25.52
C ARG A 260 31.12 25.24 -24.81
N MET A 261 30.13 24.74 -24.05
CA MET A 261 29.99 24.72 -22.57
C MET A 261 29.96 26.08 -21.85
N ILE A 262 28.91 26.31 -21.06
CA ILE A 262 28.98 26.83 -19.67
C ILE A 262 27.81 26.21 -18.86
N VAL A 263 28.18 25.60 -17.74
CA VAL A 263 27.35 25.25 -16.58
C VAL A 263 27.46 26.40 -15.59
N THR A 264 26.35 26.86 -15.01
CA THR A 264 26.20 27.15 -13.56
C THR A 264 24.75 27.55 -13.26
N THR A 265 23.99 26.67 -12.60
CA THR A 265 23.59 26.69 -11.17
C THR A 265 22.76 27.89 -10.72
N LEU A 266 21.50 27.62 -10.35
CA LEU A 266 20.81 28.32 -9.26
C LEU A 266 19.96 27.29 -8.48
N LEU A 267 20.46 26.98 -7.28
CA LEU A 267 19.74 26.29 -6.22
C LEU A 267 18.75 27.27 -5.58
N SER A 268 17.49 26.87 -5.44
CA SER A 268 16.65 27.30 -4.31
C SER A 268 15.71 26.13 -3.98
N VAL A 269 16.07 25.40 -2.91
CA VAL A 269 15.34 25.37 -1.62
C VAL A 269 13.95 24.74 -1.77
N GLY A 270 13.84 23.48 -1.36
CA GLY A 270 12.55 22.77 -1.29
C GLY A 270 12.61 21.24 -1.35
N VAL A 271 13.78 20.60 -1.48
CA VAL A 271 13.87 19.15 -1.82
C VAL A 271 14.43 18.30 -0.64
N GLY A 272 14.44 18.83 0.58
CA GLY A 272 15.25 18.28 1.66
C GLY A 272 14.66 17.11 2.46
N PHE A 273 13.34 16.91 2.50
CA PHE A 273 12.76 16.03 3.52
C PHE A 273 12.28 14.66 3.01
N GLY A 274 11.82 14.55 1.76
CA GLY A 274 11.26 13.30 1.23
C GLY A 274 12.30 12.25 0.78
N VAL A 275 13.56 12.66 0.53
CA VAL A 275 14.57 11.85 -0.18
C VAL A 275 15.30 10.85 0.72
N TYR A 276 15.29 10.99 2.04
CA TYR A 276 16.12 10.13 2.91
C TYR A 276 15.59 8.68 2.99
N LYS A 277 14.29 8.43 2.79
CA LYS A 277 13.61 7.24 3.33
C LYS A 277 13.63 5.93 2.51
N TRP A 278 14.29 5.88 1.36
CA TRP A 278 14.21 4.70 0.48
C TRP A 278 15.53 3.95 0.29
N SER A 279 16.65 4.67 0.29
CA SER A 279 18.01 4.08 0.29
C SER A 279 18.56 3.91 1.70
N THR A 280 17.94 4.55 2.70
CA THR A 280 18.18 4.23 4.09
C THR A 280 17.25 3.09 4.48
N PRO A 281 17.68 2.19 5.40
CA PRO A 281 16.74 1.38 6.13
C PRO A 281 15.61 2.27 6.65
N CYS A 282 14.39 1.75 6.71
CA CYS A 282 13.34 2.32 7.54
C CYS A 282 13.96 2.79 8.87
N LEU A 283 13.51 3.92 9.44
CA LEU A 283 13.91 4.23 10.83
C LEU A 283 13.62 2.99 11.69
N ALA A 284 14.34 2.81 12.80
CA ALA A 284 14.28 1.57 13.59
C ALA A 284 12.85 1.13 13.98
N ASP A 285 11.88 2.04 13.92
CA ASP A 285 10.47 1.89 14.27
C ASP A 285 9.51 1.97 13.05
N GLU A 286 10.01 1.74 11.82
CA GLU A 286 9.24 1.81 10.57
C GLU A 286 9.36 0.53 9.75
N ASN A 287 8.37 0.23 8.90
CA ASN A 287 8.47 -0.90 7.99
C ASN A 287 7.84 -0.69 6.61
N LYS A 288 8.19 -1.55 5.63
CA LYS A 288 7.79 -1.42 4.22
C LYS A 288 6.47 -2.12 3.90
N VAL A 289 5.43 -1.36 3.52
CA VAL A 289 4.21 -1.88 2.88
C VAL A 289 4.43 -2.04 1.37
N LEU A 290 4.08 -3.22 0.86
CA LEU A 290 4.18 -3.69 -0.53
C LEU A 290 5.57 -3.47 -1.14
N GLY A 291 6.61 -3.48 -0.30
CA GLY A 291 8.00 -3.22 -0.68
C GLY A 291 8.29 -1.76 -1.07
N VAL A 292 7.34 -0.85 -0.87
CA VAL A 292 7.28 0.47 -1.51
C VAL A 292 7.12 1.62 -0.51
N LEU A 293 6.45 1.43 0.63
CA LEU A 293 6.11 2.54 1.54
C LEU A 293 6.64 2.29 2.97
N CYS A 294 7.51 3.16 3.48
CA CYS A 294 7.90 3.17 4.89
C CYS A 294 6.75 3.76 5.72
N VAL A 295 6.07 2.94 6.49
CA VAL A 295 5.01 3.38 7.40
C VAL A 295 5.55 3.27 8.81
N LEU A 296 5.33 4.30 9.63
CA LEU A 296 5.58 4.20 11.07
C LEU A 296 4.78 3.05 11.66
N ASP A 297 5.38 2.41 12.65
CA ASP A 297 4.66 1.62 13.61
C ASP A 297 3.38 2.38 14.08
N PRO A 298 2.16 1.86 13.82
CA PRO A 298 0.90 2.45 14.25
C PRO A 298 0.78 2.67 15.77
N SER A 299 1.75 2.20 16.57
CA SER A 299 1.87 2.54 17.99
C SER A 299 1.91 4.05 18.27
N ILE A 300 2.27 4.90 17.30
CA ILE A 300 2.20 6.37 17.44
C ILE A 300 0.78 6.94 17.16
N ILE A 301 -0.07 6.23 16.41
CA ILE A 301 -1.47 6.63 16.13
C ILE A 301 -2.41 6.26 17.29
N ASN A 302 -2.03 5.25 18.07
CA ASN A 302 -2.91 4.70 19.09
C ASN A 302 -2.80 5.48 20.40
N GLN A 303 -3.78 6.34 20.70
CA GLN A 303 -4.18 6.60 22.08
C GLN A 303 -5.44 5.85 22.50
N ARG A 304 -6.11 5.18 21.55
CA ARG A 304 -7.41 4.53 21.76
C ARG A 304 -7.37 3.00 21.65
N ILE A 305 -6.20 2.41 21.45
CA ILE A 305 -6.09 0.98 21.12
C ILE A 305 -4.89 0.39 21.86
N SER A 306 -4.96 -0.85 22.33
CA SER A 306 -3.80 -1.50 22.93
C SER A 306 -3.79 -3.00 22.70
N SER A 307 -2.59 -3.53 22.52
CA SER A 307 -2.29 -4.95 22.42
C SER A 307 -1.81 -5.54 23.74
N GLY A 308 -1.90 -4.80 24.84
CA GLY A 308 -1.43 -5.23 26.16
C GLY A 308 -0.42 -4.27 26.80
N GLU A 309 -0.11 -3.15 26.16
CA GLU A 309 0.85 -2.16 26.63
C GLU A 309 0.24 -1.07 27.52
N ARG A 310 -1.10 -1.00 27.65
CA ARG A 310 -1.76 -0.02 28.53
C ARG A 310 -3.14 -0.49 28.93
N THR A 311 -3.69 0.20 29.91
CA THR A 311 -5.09 0.04 30.30
C THR A 311 -6.00 0.83 29.36
N LEU A 312 -7.08 0.21 28.88
CA LEU A 312 -8.10 0.84 28.04
C LEU A 312 -9.41 1.10 28.77
N PHE A 313 -9.78 0.23 29.71
CA PHE A 313 -10.94 0.43 30.57
C PHE A 313 -10.49 0.69 32.02
N PRO A 314 -10.03 1.91 32.33
CA PRO A 314 -9.48 2.25 33.65
C PRO A 314 -10.51 2.15 34.78
N ASP A 315 -11.80 2.26 34.45
CA ASP A 315 -12.91 2.13 35.40
C ASP A 315 -13.05 0.69 35.93
N ILE A 316 -12.54 -0.30 35.19
CA ILE A 316 -12.45 -1.70 35.62
C ILE A 316 -11.10 -1.89 36.34
N LYS A 317 -11.14 -2.01 37.67
CA LYS A 317 -9.93 -2.26 38.47
C LYS A 317 -9.53 -3.73 38.39
N ASN A 318 -8.35 -4.00 37.86
CA ASN A 318 -7.80 -5.35 37.75
C ASN A 318 -6.27 -5.31 37.94
N SER A 319 -5.78 -5.74 39.11
CA SER A 319 -4.35 -5.67 39.44
C SER A 319 -3.50 -6.68 38.67
N ASP A 320 -4.08 -7.83 38.29
CA ASP A 320 -3.43 -8.83 37.44
C ASP A 320 -3.29 -8.33 36.01
N ARG A 321 -4.29 -7.62 35.47
CA ARG A 321 -4.17 -6.93 34.18
C ARG A 321 -2.97 -5.98 34.20
N ASP A 322 -2.86 -5.15 35.23
CA ASP A 322 -1.81 -4.12 35.28
C ASP A 322 -0.42 -4.75 35.40
N ARG A 323 -0.27 -5.85 36.16
CA ARG A 323 0.96 -6.67 36.18
C ARG A 323 1.27 -7.32 34.83
N GLY A 324 0.23 -7.80 34.14
CA GLY A 324 0.35 -8.35 32.79
C GLY A 324 0.84 -7.30 31.80
N ILE A 325 0.29 -6.07 31.87
CA ILE A 325 0.69 -4.93 31.04
C ILE A 325 2.16 -4.58 31.26
N ASP A 326 2.60 -4.48 32.53
CA ASP A 326 3.99 -4.16 32.85
C ASP A 326 4.98 -5.23 32.34
N SER A 327 4.59 -6.50 32.40
CA SER A 327 5.37 -7.60 31.84
C SER A 327 5.38 -7.56 30.30
N PHE A 328 4.25 -7.21 29.69
CA PHE A 328 4.10 -7.10 28.25
C PHE A 328 4.98 -5.99 27.67
N LYS A 329 4.99 -4.80 28.29
CA LYS A 329 5.88 -3.66 27.93
C LYS A 329 7.36 -4.04 27.93
N LYS A 330 7.76 -4.92 28.85
CA LYS A 330 9.15 -5.42 28.97
C LYS A 330 9.46 -6.54 27.97
N ARG A 331 8.54 -6.87 27.06
CA ARG A 331 8.60 -8.00 26.12
C ARG A 331 8.74 -9.37 26.82
N ASN A 332 8.36 -9.45 28.10
CA ASN A 332 8.33 -10.71 28.84
C ASN A 332 6.97 -11.40 28.66
N TYR A 333 6.73 -11.89 27.45
CA TYR A 333 5.42 -12.40 27.03
C TYR A 333 4.97 -13.64 27.82
N THR A 334 5.92 -14.47 28.26
CA THR A 334 5.63 -15.63 29.12
C THR A 334 5.01 -15.21 30.45
N GLU A 335 5.56 -14.18 31.10
CA GLU A 335 5.04 -13.69 32.38
C GLU A 335 3.78 -12.85 32.19
N ALA A 336 3.72 -12.07 31.11
CA ALA A 336 2.50 -11.34 30.73
C ALA A 336 1.31 -12.29 30.52
N ALA A 337 1.51 -13.41 29.82
CA ALA A 337 0.46 -14.39 29.57
C ALA A 337 -0.10 -15.00 30.87
N LYS A 338 0.75 -15.28 31.87
CA LYS A 338 0.31 -15.79 33.17
C LYS A 338 -0.55 -14.77 33.91
N HIS A 339 -0.11 -13.52 33.98
CA HIS A 339 -0.87 -12.47 34.66
C HIS A 339 -2.19 -12.16 33.96
N PHE A 340 -2.23 -12.17 32.62
CA PHE A 340 -3.50 -12.04 31.90
C PHE A 340 -4.42 -13.25 32.10
N GLU A 341 -3.88 -14.48 32.20
CA GLU A 341 -4.66 -15.66 32.58
C GLU A 341 -5.28 -15.52 33.98
N GLU A 342 -4.52 -15.02 34.95
CA GLU A 342 -5.01 -14.70 36.30
C GLU A 342 -6.11 -13.62 36.25
N ALA A 343 -5.90 -12.58 35.44
CA ALA A 343 -6.86 -11.50 35.22
C ALA A 343 -8.20 -12.01 34.62
N VAL A 344 -8.13 -12.94 33.67
CA VAL A 344 -9.31 -13.61 33.07
C VAL A 344 -10.03 -14.48 34.09
N LYS A 345 -9.30 -15.20 34.95
CA LYS A 345 -9.92 -16.00 36.03
C LYS A 345 -10.70 -15.11 37.01
N ASN A 346 -10.18 -13.93 37.31
CA ASN A 346 -10.79 -12.98 38.24
C ASN A 346 -12.00 -12.24 37.64
N ASN A 347 -11.98 -11.91 36.35
CA ASN A 347 -13.13 -11.36 35.64
C ASN A 347 -13.20 -11.88 34.20
N ARG A 348 -13.99 -12.94 33.99
CA ARG A 348 -14.13 -13.61 32.68
C ARG A 348 -14.86 -12.78 31.63
N ASN A 349 -15.58 -11.73 32.03
CA ASN A 349 -16.37 -10.89 31.14
C ASN A 349 -15.65 -9.59 30.77
N ASP A 350 -14.42 -9.39 31.25
CA ASP A 350 -13.60 -8.26 30.86
C ASP A 350 -12.99 -8.52 29.47
N PRO A 351 -13.46 -7.79 28.42
CA PRO A 351 -12.99 -8.02 27.06
C PRO A 351 -11.51 -7.63 26.89
N GLU A 352 -10.98 -6.73 27.72
CA GLU A 352 -9.60 -6.25 27.63
C GLU A 352 -8.60 -7.37 27.93
N VAL A 353 -8.80 -8.05 29.06
CA VAL A 353 -7.88 -9.09 29.54
C VAL A 353 -7.91 -10.36 28.70
N LEU A 354 -9.07 -10.70 28.12
CA LEU A 354 -9.20 -11.83 27.18
C LEU A 354 -8.37 -11.61 25.92
N ILE A 355 -8.40 -10.37 25.42
CA ILE A 355 -7.65 -9.99 24.24
C ILE A 355 -6.14 -9.93 24.56
N TYR A 356 -5.76 -9.31 25.67
CA TYR A 356 -4.35 -9.21 26.07
C TYR A 356 -3.70 -10.56 26.37
N GLN A 357 -4.46 -11.49 26.97
CA GLN A 357 -3.99 -12.86 27.16
C GLN A 357 -3.63 -13.51 25.83
N ASN A 358 -4.52 -13.40 24.84
CA ASN A 358 -4.27 -13.93 23.51
C ASN A 358 -3.03 -13.30 22.88
N ASN A 359 -2.86 -11.99 23.01
CA ASN A 359 -1.69 -11.28 22.47
C ASN A 359 -0.37 -11.76 23.07
N ALA A 360 -0.34 -11.91 24.39
CA ALA A 360 0.85 -12.39 25.10
C ALA A 360 1.21 -13.82 24.67
N LEU A 361 0.21 -14.70 24.56
CA LEU A 361 0.42 -16.07 24.08
C LEU A 361 0.90 -16.12 22.63
N THR A 362 0.40 -15.24 21.76
CA THR A 362 0.82 -15.20 20.36
C THR A 362 2.27 -14.74 20.26
N ARG A 363 2.64 -13.63 20.93
CA ARG A 363 4.02 -13.14 21.00
C ARG A 363 4.98 -14.15 21.64
N GLN A 364 4.53 -14.91 22.64
CA GLN A 364 5.32 -15.99 23.24
C GLN A 364 5.63 -17.12 22.25
N LYS A 365 4.67 -17.47 21.39
CA LYS A 365 4.84 -18.52 20.36
C LYS A 365 5.73 -18.08 19.19
N GLY A 366 6.26 -16.86 19.21
CA GLY A 366 7.04 -16.29 18.11
C GLY A 366 6.21 -16.00 16.86
N ASN A 367 4.88 -16.09 16.97
CA ASN A 367 3.95 -15.74 15.92
C ASN A 367 3.43 -14.33 16.24
N PRO A 368 3.72 -13.28 15.45
CA PRO A 368 3.60 -11.89 15.93
C PRO A 368 2.17 -11.32 16.03
N LEU A 369 1.14 -12.10 15.70
CA LEU A 369 -0.24 -11.63 15.59
C LEU A 369 -0.94 -11.30 16.92
N THR A 370 -1.03 -10.00 17.21
CA THR A 370 -1.74 -9.44 18.38
C THR A 370 -3.08 -8.82 17.96
N LEU A 371 -4.13 -9.11 18.73
CA LEU A 371 -5.46 -8.53 18.67
C LEU A 371 -5.50 -7.32 19.58
N ALA A 372 -5.80 -6.12 19.10
CA ALA A 372 -5.87 -4.96 19.98
C ALA A 372 -7.31 -4.64 20.41
N VAL A 373 -7.49 -4.15 21.63
CA VAL A 373 -8.78 -3.69 22.19
C VAL A 373 -8.94 -2.20 21.84
N VAL A 374 -10.16 -1.73 21.53
CA VAL A 374 -10.48 -0.35 21.11
C VAL A 374 -11.34 0.38 22.13
#